data_AF-A0A261UZY0-F1
#
_entry.id   AF-A0A261UZY0-F1
#
_cell.length_a   1.000
_cell.length_b   1.000
_cell.length_c   1.000
_cell.angle_alpha   90.00
_cell.angle_beta   90.00
_cell.angle_gamma   90.00
#
_symmetry.space_group_name_H-M   'P 1'
#
loop_
_entity.id
_entity.type
_entity.pdbx_description
1 polymer ?
#
loop_
_entity_poly.entity_id
_entity_poly.type
_entity_poly.pdbx_seq_one_letter_code
_entity_poly.pdbx_strand_id
1 'polypeptide(L)'
;MVDNAKAAEKRLDVAIARGRERLLAAEPELARNADARATAKAGAAEEKRIALYEAEIEQEIADYAKSQGVDEVDMLVRLGVDSDEEARELISLRRHREGGA
;
A
#
# COMPACT_ATOMS: atom_id res chain seq x y z
N MET A 1 1.35 -34.34 -25.98
CA MET A 1 0.20 -34.26 -25.02
C MET A 1 0.09 -32.89 -24.35
N VAL A 2 1.18 -32.17 -24.08
CA VAL A 2 1.17 -30.83 -23.45
C VAL A 2 0.46 -29.75 -24.30
N ASP A 3 0.55 -29.83 -25.64
CA ASP A 3 -0.08 -28.83 -26.54
C ASP A 3 -1.61 -28.87 -26.52
N ASN A 4 -2.20 -30.04 -26.21
CA ASN A 4 -3.65 -30.20 -26.19
C ASN A 4 -4.25 -29.64 -24.89
N ALA A 5 -3.54 -29.74 -23.78
CA ALA A 5 -3.93 -29.14 -22.50
C ALA A 5 -3.92 -27.60 -22.59
N LYS A 6 -2.85 -27.02 -23.15
CA LYS A 6 -2.74 -25.58 -23.40
C LYS A 6 -3.82 -25.07 -24.37
N ALA A 7 -4.16 -25.86 -25.40
CA ALA A 7 -5.24 -25.52 -26.32
C ALA A 7 -6.63 -25.58 -25.68
N ALA A 8 -6.85 -26.54 -24.77
CA ALA A 8 -8.10 -26.65 -24.02
C ALA A 8 -8.27 -25.51 -23.01
N GLU A 9 -7.19 -25.13 -22.30
CA GLU A 9 -7.16 -24.00 -21.37
C GLU A 9 -7.51 -22.69 -22.07
N LYS A 10 -6.89 -22.39 -23.22
CA LYS A 10 -7.23 -21.20 -24.03
C LYS A 10 -8.69 -21.18 -24.48
N ARG A 11 -9.28 -22.33 -24.80
CA ARG A 11 -10.69 -22.43 -25.19
C ARG A 11 -11.62 -22.17 -24.00
N LEU A 12 -11.25 -22.65 -22.81
CA LEU A 12 -11.97 -22.38 -21.57
C LEU A 12 -11.92 -20.90 -21.22
N ASP A 13 -10.75 -20.26 -21.29
CA ASP A 13 -10.61 -18.83 -21.01
C ASP A 13 -11.49 -17.97 -21.92
N VAL A 14 -11.53 -18.29 -23.22
CA VAL A 14 -12.39 -17.59 -24.18
C VAL A 14 -13.87 -17.81 -23.88
N ALA A 15 -14.27 -19.04 -23.49
CA ALA A 15 -15.65 -19.34 -23.13
C ALA A 15 -16.08 -18.59 -21.84
N ILE A 16 -15.19 -18.55 -20.83
CA ILE A 16 -15.41 -17.81 -19.58
C ILE A 16 -15.51 -16.30 -19.86
N ALA A 17 -14.62 -15.75 -20.68
CA ALA A 17 -14.64 -14.34 -21.04
C ALA A 17 -15.96 -13.93 -21.72
N ARG A 18 -16.42 -14.74 -22.69
CA ARG A 18 -17.72 -14.52 -23.36
C ARG A 18 -18.90 -14.67 -22.41
N GLY A 19 -18.86 -15.65 -21.51
CA GLY A 19 -19.89 -15.83 -20.49
C GLY A 19 -19.97 -14.64 -19.54
N ARG A 20 -18.82 -14.13 -19.09
CA ARG A 20 -18.73 -12.93 -18.26
C ARG A 20 -19.29 -11.71 -18.98
N GLU A 21 -18.94 -11.49 -20.24
CA GLU A 21 -19.45 -10.37 -21.03
C GLU A 21 -20.98 -10.39 -21.12
N ARG A 22 -21.58 -11.54 -21.44
CA ARG A 22 -23.04 -11.68 -21.48
C ARG A 22 -23.69 -11.43 -20.12
N LEU A 23 -23.09 -11.95 -19.05
CA LEU A 23 -23.59 -11.76 -17.69
C LEU A 23 -23.55 -10.28 -17.29
N LEU A 24 -22.44 -9.59 -17.53
CA LEU A 24 -22.31 -8.16 -17.20
C LEU A 24 -23.20 -7.27 -18.08
N ALA A 25 -23.49 -7.69 -19.32
CA ALA A 25 -24.46 -7.02 -20.18
C ALA A 25 -25.90 -7.21 -19.70
N ALA A 26 -26.24 -8.38 -19.17
CA ALA A 26 -27.56 -8.66 -18.60
C ALA A 26 -27.76 -7.99 -17.23
N GLU A 27 -26.70 -7.92 -16.41
CA GLU A 27 -26.74 -7.47 -15.02
C GLU A 27 -25.70 -6.35 -14.79
N PRO A 28 -25.98 -5.10 -15.21
CA PRO A 28 -25.02 -4.00 -15.12
C PRO A 28 -24.64 -3.63 -13.68
N GLU A 29 -25.52 -3.92 -12.70
CA GLU A 29 -25.24 -3.71 -11.29
C GLU A 29 -24.10 -4.61 -10.77
N LEU A 30 -23.89 -5.79 -11.34
CA LEU A 30 -22.75 -6.64 -10.99
C LEU A 30 -21.42 -5.96 -11.34
N ALA A 31 -21.35 -5.31 -12.51
CA ALA A 31 -20.18 -4.56 -12.93
C ALA A 31 -19.92 -3.37 -12.01
N ARG A 32 -20.96 -2.57 -11.71
CA ARG A 32 -20.87 -1.43 -10.79
C ARG A 32 -20.41 -1.84 -9.39
N ASN A 33 -20.97 -2.91 -8.85
CA ASN A 33 -20.60 -3.41 -7.52
C ASN A 33 -19.17 -3.96 -7.49
N ALA A 34 -18.72 -4.64 -8.55
CA ALA A 34 -17.35 -5.11 -8.66
C ALA A 34 -16.36 -3.94 -8.74
N ASP A 35 -16.69 -2.91 -9.54
CA ASP A 35 -15.90 -1.69 -9.67
C ASP A 35 -15.80 -0.93 -8.33
N ALA A 36 -16.93 -0.71 -7.65
CA ALA A 36 -16.95 -0.05 -6.34
C ALA A 36 -16.06 -0.76 -5.31
N ARG A 37 -16.10 -2.11 -5.26
CA ARG A 37 -15.23 -2.88 -4.38
C ARG A 37 -13.76 -2.81 -4.78
N ALA A 38 -13.46 -2.82 -6.08
CA ALA A 38 -12.10 -2.70 -6.58
C ALA A 38 -11.51 -1.33 -6.22
N THR A 39 -12.27 -0.27 -6.43
CA THR A 39 -11.92 1.12 -6.07
C THR A 39 -11.69 1.26 -4.57
N ALA A 40 -12.60 0.75 -3.73
CA ALA A 40 -12.43 0.80 -2.28
C ALA A 40 -11.17 0.05 -1.81
N LYS A 41 -10.89 -1.13 -2.39
CA LYS A 41 -9.66 -1.88 -2.10
C LYS A 41 -8.41 -1.16 -2.57
N ALA A 42 -8.45 -0.52 -3.73
CA ALA A 42 -7.34 0.27 -4.25
C ALA A 42 -7.04 1.47 -3.34
N GLY A 43 -8.07 2.20 -2.89
CA GLY A 43 -7.92 3.28 -1.92
C GLY A 43 -7.27 2.80 -0.61
N ALA A 44 -7.77 1.71 -0.02
CA ALA A 44 -7.19 1.14 1.19
C ALA A 44 -5.75 0.62 1.00
N ALA A 45 -5.42 0.11 -0.19
CA ALA A 45 -4.05 -0.31 -0.50
C ALA A 45 -3.11 0.89 -0.65
N GLU A 46 -3.60 1.99 -1.25
CA GLU A 46 -2.84 3.22 -1.41
C GLU A 46 -2.56 3.89 -0.04
N GLU A 47 -3.56 3.96 0.84
CA GLU A 47 -3.37 4.45 2.21
C GLU A 47 -2.30 3.65 2.96
N LYS A 48 -2.32 2.32 2.84
CA LYS A 48 -1.29 1.45 3.43
C LYS A 48 0.09 1.70 2.82
N ARG A 49 0.16 1.88 1.50
CA ARG A 49 1.42 2.19 0.81
C ARG A 49 2.00 3.51 1.28
N ILE A 50 1.16 4.54 1.44
CA ILE A 50 1.56 5.85 1.96
C ILE A 50 2.09 5.71 3.38
N ALA A 51 1.36 5.01 4.27
CA ALA A 51 1.79 4.81 5.65
C ALA A 51 3.14 4.07 5.75
N LEU A 52 3.35 3.04 4.90
CA LEU A 52 4.65 2.34 4.83
C LEU A 52 5.75 3.26 4.31
N TYR A 53 5.48 4.04 3.27
CA TYR A 53 6.45 4.98 2.73
C TYR A 53 6.85 6.03 3.76
N GLU A 54 5.90 6.59 4.51
CA GLU A 54 6.17 7.55 5.59
C GLU A 54 7.05 6.93 6.68
N ALA A 55 6.76 5.69 7.09
CA ALA A 55 7.58 4.98 8.07
C ALA A 55 9.03 4.74 7.58
N GLU A 56 9.20 4.37 6.31
CA GLU A 56 10.54 4.21 5.71
C GLU A 56 11.28 5.55 5.65
N ILE A 57 10.60 6.66 5.35
CA ILE A 57 11.20 8.00 5.37
C ILE A 57 11.62 8.38 6.79
N GLU A 58 10.80 8.11 7.80
CA GLU A 58 11.15 8.34 9.21
C GLU A 58 12.40 7.54 9.61
N GLN A 59 12.51 6.29 9.17
CA GLN A 59 13.69 5.46 9.40
C GLN A 59 14.94 6.01 8.71
N GLU A 60 14.82 6.44 7.45
CA GLU A 60 15.92 7.08 6.71
C GLU A 60 16.39 8.37 7.38
N ILE A 61 15.49 9.16 7.98
CA ILE A 61 15.86 10.35 8.77
C ILE A 61 16.70 9.95 9.99
N ALA A 62 16.31 8.90 10.70
CA ALA A 62 17.06 8.40 11.86
C ALA A 62 18.45 7.89 11.46
N ASP A 63 18.54 7.12 10.38
CA ASP A 63 19.80 6.61 9.85
C ASP A 63 20.69 7.74 9.33
N TYR A 64 20.09 8.75 8.69
CA TYR A 64 20.80 9.95 8.27
C TYR A 64 21.35 10.72 9.48
N ALA A 65 20.56 10.95 10.53
CA ALA A 65 21.02 11.60 11.77
C ALA A 65 22.23 10.88 12.38
N LYS A 66 22.14 9.54 12.46
CA LYS A 66 23.23 8.68 12.92
C LYS A 66 24.47 8.81 12.05
N SER A 67 24.32 8.86 10.72
CA SER A 67 25.44 9.03 9.78
C SER A 67 26.17 10.37 9.96
N GLN A 68 25.45 11.41 10.37
CA GLN A 68 26.00 12.74 10.65
C GLN A 68 26.54 12.87 12.08
N GLY A 69 26.35 11.86 12.94
CA GLY A 69 26.73 11.91 14.35
C GLY A 69 25.93 12.94 15.15
N VAL A 70 24.69 13.23 14.74
CA VAL A 70 23.78 14.15 15.44
C VAL A 70 22.64 13.38 16.09
N ASP A 71 22.07 13.95 17.16
CA ASP A 71 20.88 13.40 17.77
C ASP A 71 19.68 13.48 16.80
N GLU A 72 18.81 12.48 16.86
CA GLU A 72 17.64 12.43 15.99
C GLU A 72 16.66 13.57 16.28
N VAL A 73 16.51 13.99 17.54
CA VAL A 73 15.69 15.15 17.94
C VAL A 73 16.23 16.41 17.27
N ASP A 74 17.55 16.62 17.32
CA ASP A 74 18.20 17.76 16.67
C ASP A 74 18.00 17.73 15.14
N MET A 75 18.04 16.55 14.53
CA MET A 75 17.78 16.39 13.10
C MET A 75 16.34 16.77 12.76
N LEU A 76 15.36 16.28 13.53
CA LEU A 76 13.94 16.58 13.31
C LEU A 76 13.64 18.08 13.45
N VAL A 77 14.21 18.75 14.45
CA VAL A 77 14.07 20.20 14.61
C VAL A 77 14.68 20.94 13.42
N ARG A 78 15.84 20.51 12.88
CA ARG A 78 16.43 21.09 11.66
C ARG A 78 15.57 20.89 10.42
N LEU A 79 14.81 19.79 10.36
CA LEU A 79 13.87 19.49 9.28
C LEU A 79 12.54 20.25 9.43
N GLY A 80 12.35 21.00 10.52
CA GLY A 80 11.22 21.90 10.71
C GLY A 80 10.18 21.43 11.71
N VAL A 81 10.48 20.46 12.58
CA VAL A 81 9.63 20.16 13.75
C VAL A 81 9.67 21.35 14.72
N ASP A 82 8.51 21.74 15.27
CA ASP A 82 8.36 23.03 15.97
C ASP A 82 9.07 23.05 17.32
N SER A 83 9.32 21.89 17.93
CA SER A 83 10.01 21.78 19.22
C SER A 83 10.67 20.43 19.49
N ASP A 84 11.62 20.39 20.41
CA ASP A 84 12.21 19.16 20.95
C ASP A 84 11.17 18.22 21.57
N GLU A 85 10.13 18.78 22.20
CA GLU A 85 9.04 18.02 22.83
C GLU A 85 8.24 17.27 21.77
N GLU A 86 7.81 17.97 20.72
CA GLU A 86 7.14 17.37 19.56
C GLU A 86 8.02 16.33 18.87
N ALA A 87 9.31 16.61 18.67
CA ALA A 87 10.24 15.66 18.07
C ALA A 87 10.37 14.36 18.91
N ARG A 88 10.41 14.48 20.24
CA ARG A 88 10.44 13.32 21.14
C ARG A 88 9.14 12.53 21.12
N GLU A 89 8.00 13.22 21.03
CA GLU A 89 6.70 12.57 20.86
C GLU A 89 6.63 11.78 19.55
N LEU A 90 7.09 12.36 18.43
CA LEU A 90 7.16 11.68 17.14
C LEU A 90 8.01 10.41 17.20
N ILE A 91 9.22 10.49 17.78
CA ILE A 91 10.09 9.31 17.98
C ILE A 91 9.41 8.25 18.86
N SER A 92 8.73 8.67 19.92
CA SER A 92 8.00 7.77 20.83
C SER A 92 6.85 7.06 20.10
N LEU A 93 6.06 7.80 19.32
CA LEU A 93 4.97 7.25 18.52
C LEU A 93 5.48 6.23 17.50
N ARG A 94 6.63 6.49 16.85
CA ARG A 94 7.26 5.54 15.93
C ARG A 94 7.65 4.24 16.63
N ARG A 95 8.35 4.32 17.77
CA ARG A 95 8.73 3.14 18.57
C ARG A 95 7.53 2.32 19.05
N HIS A 96 6.43 2.97 19.39
CA HIS A 96 5.19 2.30 19.75
C HIS A 96 4.54 1.56 18.58
N ARG A 97 4.64 2.09 17.34
CA ARG A 97 4.17 1.38 16.13
C ARG A 97 5.03 0.16 15.81
N GLU A 98 6.34 0.25 16.02
CA GLU A 98 7.28 -0.85 15.76
C GLU A 98 7.21 -1.97 16.81
N GLY A 99 6.97 -1.62 18.08
CA GLY A 99 6.90 -2.57 19.19
C GLY A 99 5.54 -3.25 19.41
N GLY A 100 4.52 -2.89 18.62
CA GLY A 100 3.14 -3.39 18.73
C GLY A 100 2.75 -4.53 17.80
N ALA A 101 3.73 -5.16 17.13
CA ALA A 101 3.52 -6.28 16.19
C ALA A 101 3.55 -7.65 16.88
#